data_AF-A0A5E4G3T6-F1
#
_entry.id   AF-A0A5E4G3T6-F1
#
_cell.length_a   1.000
_cell.length_b   1.000
_cell.length_c   1.000
_cell.angle_alpha   90.00
_cell.angle_beta   90.00
_cell.angle_gamma   90.00
#
_symmetry.space_group_name_H-M   'P 1'
#
loop_
_entity.id
_entity.type
_entity.pdbx_description
1 polymer ?
#
loop_
_entity_poly.entity_id
_entity_poly.type
_entity_poly.pdbx_seq_one_letter_code
_entity_poly.pdbx_strand_id
1 'polypeptide(L)'
;MGIPPVRPPRIIKYLKPYVLKMHFTNKFVTAQVIHTPTATVASSASSQEKALRESMEIRRDVAAAAKIGKILGERLLLKNIPAVSVQLKKEQKYHGKVKAVVDSVVEAGVKLL
;
A
#
# COMPACT_ATOMS: atom_id res chain seq x y z
N MET A 1 -34.37 11.38 -10.46
CA MET A 1 -33.23 10.43 -10.34
C MET A 1 -32.70 10.52 -8.92
N GLY A 2 -33.12 9.61 -8.03
CA GLY A 2 -32.76 9.66 -6.61
C GLY A 2 -31.32 9.17 -6.41
N ILE A 3 -30.49 9.98 -5.78
CA ILE A 3 -29.19 9.54 -5.27
C ILE A 3 -29.41 8.32 -4.36
N PRO A 4 -28.82 7.15 -4.66
CA PRO A 4 -28.97 5.98 -3.82
C PRO A 4 -28.45 6.27 -2.41
N PRO A 5 -29.04 5.68 -1.36
CA PRO A 5 -28.57 5.89 0.01
C PRO A 5 -27.11 5.46 0.12
N VAL A 6 -26.25 6.41 0.52
CA VAL A 6 -24.84 6.15 0.76
C VAL A 6 -24.76 5.23 1.98
N ARG A 7 -24.29 3.99 1.79
CA ARG A 7 -24.09 3.06 2.91
C ARG A 7 -23.18 3.71 3.95
N PRO A 8 -23.60 3.79 5.23
CA PRO A 8 -22.77 4.39 6.25
C PRO A 8 -21.44 3.64 6.32
N PRO A 9 -20.30 4.35 6.35
CA PRO A 9 -19.00 3.72 6.47
C PRO A 9 -18.95 2.90 7.77
N ARG A 10 -18.53 1.64 7.68
CA ARG A 10 -18.31 0.80 8.86
C ARG A 10 -17.38 1.51 9.84
N ILE A 11 -17.70 1.48 11.14
CA ILE A 11 -16.97 2.20 12.19
C ILE A 11 -15.46 1.87 12.22
N ILE A 12 -15.09 0.64 11.82
CA ILE A 12 -13.70 0.19 11.64
C ILE A 12 -12.87 1.08 10.70
N LYS A 13 -13.51 1.82 9.78
CA LYS A 13 -12.84 2.76 8.88
C LYS A 13 -12.27 3.98 9.61
N TYR A 14 -12.81 4.33 10.77
CA TYR A 14 -12.32 5.44 11.59
C TYR A 14 -11.24 4.98 12.57
N LEU A 15 -11.31 3.72 13.02
CA LEU A 15 -10.31 3.10 13.90
C LEU A 15 -8.98 2.81 13.18
N LYS A 16 -9.02 2.56 11.87
CA LYS A 16 -7.84 2.28 11.03
C LYS A 16 -7.77 3.32 9.90
N PRO A 17 -7.32 4.56 10.18
CA PRO A 17 -7.43 5.67 9.24
C PRO A 17 -6.55 5.48 8.00
N TYR A 18 -5.40 4.82 8.13
CA TYR A 18 -4.49 4.55 7.01
C TYR A 18 -4.46 3.06 6.69
N VAL A 19 -4.90 2.71 5.49
CA VAL A 19 -4.96 1.32 5.04
C VAL A 19 -4.05 1.09 3.84
N LEU A 20 -3.07 0.21 4.02
CA LEU A 20 -2.16 -0.26 2.98
C LEU A 20 -2.84 -1.36 2.14
N LYS A 21 -3.01 -1.08 0.85
CA LYS A 21 -3.48 -2.03 -0.17
C LYS A 21 -2.36 -2.34 -1.14
N MET A 22 -2.23 -3.60 -1.48
CA MET A 22 -1.21 -4.08 -2.41
C MET A 22 -1.89 -4.72 -3.62
N HIS A 23 -1.39 -4.40 -4.80
CA HIS A 23 -1.82 -4.95 -6.07
C HIS A 23 -0.64 -5.58 -6.78
N PHE A 24 -0.69 -6.90 -6.95
CA PHE A 24 0.27 -7.64 -7.76
C PHE A 24 -0.40 -8.03 -9.05
N THR A 25 0.24 -7.70 -10.17
CA THR A 25 -0.17 -8.12 -11.50
C THR A 25 0.99 -8.89 -12.12
N ASN A 26 0.75 -9.64 -13.20
CA ASN A 26 1.79 -10.42 -13.87
C ASN A 26 3.01 -9.59 -14.32
N LYS A 27 2.84 -8.28 -14.48
CA LYS A 27 3.87 -7.36 -14.96
C LYS A 27 4.41 -6.40 -13.91
N PHE A 28 3.64 -6.08 -12.87
CA PHE A 28 3.94 -4.94 -11.99
C PHE A 28 3.49 -5.18 -10.55
N VAL A 29 4.18 -4.49 -9.64
CA VAL A 29 3.84 -4.41 -8.22
C VAL A 29 3.45 -2.97 -7.89
N THR A 30 2.30 -2.82 -7.24
CA THR A 30 1.79 -1.52 -6.79
C THR A 30 1.35 -1.63 -5.34
N ALA A 31 1.67 -0.61 -4.55
CA ALA A 31 1.25 -0.51 -3.16
C ALA A 31 0.75 0.92 -2.89
N GLN A 32 -0.34 1.04 -2.15
CA GLN A 32 -0.98 2.33 -1.89
C GLN A 32 -1.56 2.36 -0.49
N VAL A 33 -1.38 3.48 0.19
CA VAL A 33 -2.00 3.78 1.47
C VAL A 33 -3.15 4.74 1.24
N ILE A 34 -4.33 4.34 1.68
CA ILE A 34 -5.56 5.11 1.54
C ILE A 34 -5.97 5.61 2.92
N HIS A 35 -6.28 6.91 3.00
CA HIS A 35 -6.93 7.49 4.16
C HIS A 35 -8.43 7.19 4.08
N THR A 36 -8.91 6.28 4.91
CA THR A 36 -10.30 5.79 4.89
C THR A 36 -11.37 6.84 5.22
N PRO A 37 -11.15 7.83 6.12
CA PRO A 37 -12.13 8.87 6.41
C PRO A 37 -12.35 9.83 5.25
N THR A 38 -11.28 10.24 4.55
CA THR A 38 -11.37 11.18 3.42
C THR A 38 -11.46 10.47 2.06
N ALA A 39 -11.32 9.14 2.03
CA ALA A 39 -11.23 8.33 0.83
C ALA A 39 -10.13 8.78 -0.16
N THR A 40 -9.07 9.45 0.32
CA THR A 40 -7.95 9.93 -0.50
C THR A 40 -6.76 8.99 -0.42
N VAL A 41 -5.93 8.97 -1.45
CA VAL A 41 -4.66 8.23 -1.43
C VAL A 41 -3.63 9.06 -0.69
N ALA A 42 -3.24 8.61 0.50
CA ALA A 42 -2.23 9.28 1.31
C ALA A 42 -0.85 9.16 0.65
N SER A 43 -0.47 7.96 0.23
CA SER A 43 0.77 7.71 -0.53
C SER A 43 0.59 6.51 -1.43
N SER A 44 1.28 6.49 -2.56
CA SER A 44 1.32 5.37 -3.50
C SER A 44 2.74 5.14 -3.97
N ALA A 45 3.05 3.89 -4.35
CA ALA A 45 4.29 3.50 -4.98
C ALA A 45 4.03 2.38 -5.98
N SER A 46 4.62 2.45 -7.17
CA SER A 46 4.47 1.41 -8.19
C SER A 46 5.74 1.19 -8.98
N SER A 47 6.00 -0.06 -9.36
CA SER A 47 7.08 -0.40 -10.30
C SER A 47 6.86 0.18 -11.72
N GLN A 48 5.70 0.80 -11.98
CA GLN A 48 5.39 1.52 -13.22
C GLN A 48 5.85 2.98 -13.23
N GLU A 49 6.21 3.56 -12.07
CA GLU A 49 6.67 4.94 -12.01
C GLU A 49 7.92 5.12 -12.88
N LYS A 50 7.95 6.16 -13.73
CA LYS A 50 9.06 6.38 -14.67
C LYS A 50 10.42 6.38 -13.96
N ALA A 51 10.51 7.08 -12.82
CA ALA A 51 11.71 7.15 -12.00
C ALA A 51 12.19 5.78 -11.47
N LEU A 52 11.28 4.83 -11.25
CA LEU A 52 11.60 3.49 -10.76
C LEU A 52 11.76 2.48 -11.89
N ARG A 53 11.16 2.76 -13.05
CA ARG A 53 11.18 1.91 -14.22
C ARG A 53 12.59 1.73 -14.75
N GLU A 54 13.42 2.76 -14.69
CA GLU A 54 14.82 2.73 -15.16
C GLU A 54 15.75 2.00 -14.17
N SER A 55 15.43 2.04 -12.87
CA SER A 55 16.23 1.40 -11.81
C SER A 55 15.82 -0.07 -11.52
N MET A 56 14.82 -0.61 -12.23
CA MET A 56 14.33 -1.98 -12.06
C MET A 56 14.36 -2.76 -13.37
N GLU A 57 15.30 -3.71 -13.48
CA GLU A 57 15.31 -4.72 -14.54
C GLU A 57 14.08 -5.62 -14.46
N ILE A 58 13.77 -6.13 -13.26
CA ILE A 58 12.63 -7.01 -13.02
C ILE A 58 11.61 -6.28 -12.14
N ARG A 59 10.39 -6.11 -12.66
CA ARG A 59 9.31 -5.30 -12.03
C ARG A 59 8.26 -6.11 -11.28
N ARG A 60 8.43 -7.44 -11.25
CA ARG A 60 7.46 -8.39 -10.71
C ARG A 60 8.03 -9.28 -9.61
N ASP A 61 9.32 -9.17 -9.31
CA ASP A 61 9.97 -10.07 -8.36
C ASP A 61 9.82 -9.61 -6.91
N VAL A 62 10.21 -10.45 -5.96
CA VAL A 62 10.27 -10.16 -4.53
C VAL A 62 11.19 -8.95 -4.27
N ALA A 63 12.29 -8.83 -5.00
CA ALA A 63 13.19 -7.67 -4.91
C ALA A 63 12.48 -6.35 -5.32
N ALA A 64 11.64 -6.40 -6.37
CA ALA A 64 10.85 -5.24 -6.77
C ALA A 64 9.82 -4.87 -5.70
N ALA A 65 9.14 -5.88 -5.12
CA ALA A 65 8.20 -5.70 -4.04
C ALA A 65 8.84 -5.05 -2.80
N ALA A 66 10.04 -5.48 -2.42
CA ALA A 66 10.82 -4.88 -1.34
C ALA A 66 11.16 -3.40 -1.62
N LYS A 67 11.69 -3.10 -2.82
CA LYS A 67 11.98 -1.71 -3.23
C LYS A 67 10.73 -0.83 -3.18
N ILE A 68 9.59 -1.31 -3.69
CA ILE A 68 8.31 -0.58 -3.63
C ILE A 68 7.85 -0.37 -2.18
N GLY A 69 8.01 -1.37 -1.32
CA GLY A 69 7.69 -1.26 0.11
C GLY A 69 8.55 -0.19 0.80
N LYS A 70 9.86 -0.19 0.56
CA LYS A 70 10.80 0.79 1.13
C LYS A 70 10.43 2.22 0.73
N ILE A 71 10.27 2.47 -0.57
CA ILE A 71 9.90 3.80 -1.11
C ILE A 71 8.57 4.27 -0.54
N LEU A 72 7.60 3.36 -0.42
CA LEU A 72 6.31 3.70 0.17
C LEU A 72 6.44 4.07 1.65
N GLY A 73 7.24 3.32 2.41
CA GLY A 73 7.55 3.60 3.81
C GLY A 73 8.20 4.98 4.00
N GLU A 74 9.21 5.30 3.19
CA GLU A 74 9.87 6.61 3.20
C GLU A 74 8.87 7.73 2.89
N ARG A 75 8.01 7.55 1.88
CA ARG A 75 6.94 8.51 1.54
C ARG A 75 5.91 8.68 2.66
N LEU A 76 5.63 7.63 3.44
CA LEU A 76 4.72 7.70 4.58
C LEU A 76 5.34 8.46 5.75
N LEU A 77 6.62 8.22 6.02
CA LEU A 77 7.37 8.92 7.07
C LEU A 77 7.45 10.42 6.77
N LEU A 78 7.74 10.79 5.52
CA LEU A 78 7.73 12.19 5.06
C LEU A 78 6.36 12.87 5.24
N LYS A 79 5.27 12.10 5.18
CA LYS A 79 3.90 12.59 5.41
C LYS A 79 3.46 12.51 6.87
N ASN A 80 4.36 12.18 7.80
CA ASN A 80 4.08 12.00 9.23
C ASN A 80 3.00 10.93 9.47
N ILE A 81 3.03 9.83 8.71
CA ILE A 81 2.13 8.68 8.89
C ILE A 81 2.91 7.52 9.52
N PRO A 82 2.91 7.40 10.86
CA PRO A 82 3.74 6.43 11.57
C PRO A 82 3.15 5.02 11.60
N ALA A 83 1.86 4.86 11.26
CA ALA A 83 1.17 3.59 11.41
C ALA A 83 0.14 3.35 10.30
N VAL A 84 0.10 2.12 9.78
CA VAL A 84 -0.83 1.70 8.71
C VAL A 84 -1.39 0.30 8.98
N SER A 85 -2.62 0.04 8.55
CA SER A 85 -3.21 -1.30 8.58
C SER A 85 -3.13 -1.96 7.22
N VAL A 86 -2.63 -3.20 7.17
CA VAL A 86 -2.57 -3.96 5.92
C VAL A 86 -3.93 -4.57 5.61
N GLN A 87 -4.45 -4.29 4.41
CA GLN A 87 -5.65 -4.92 3.88
C GLN A 87 -5.29 -5.84 2.71
N LEU A 88 -5.27 -7.14 3.00
CA LEU A 88 -5.07 -8.19 2.00
C LEU A 88 -6.38 -8.50 1.28
N LYS A 89 -6.30 -8.79 -0.02
CA LYS A 89 -7.39 -9.42 -0.78
C LYS A 89 -7.56 -10.88 -0.31
N LYS A 90 -8.75 -11.45 -0.51
CA LYS A 90 -9.07 -12.86 -0.14
C LYS A 90 -8.06 -13.89 -0.67
N GLU A 91 -7.46 -13.61 -1.83
CA GLU A 91 -6.49 -14.49 -2.49
C GLU A 91 -5.04 -14.23 -2.08
N GLN A 92 -4.78 -13.11 -1.38
CA GLN A 92 -3.45 -12.75 -0.93
C GLN A 92 -3.17 -13.38 0.42
N LYS A 93 -2.12 -14.20 0.47
CA LYS A 93 -1.54 -14.70 1.71
C LYS A 93 -0.28 -13.90 2.04
N TYR A 94 0.03 -13.79 3.32
CA TYR A 94 1.29 -13.18 3.78
C TYR A 94 2.47 -14.08 3.42
N HIS A 95 2.89 -14.03 2.16
CA HIS A 95 3.98 -14.82 1.62
C HIS A 95 4.61 -14.16 0.39
N GLY A 96 5.84 -14.54 0.07
CA GLY A 96 6.61 -14.04 -1.07
C GLY A 96 6.58 -12.52 -1.17
N LYS A 97 5.96 -12.00 -2.24
CA LYS A 97 5.89 -10.57 -2.55
C LYS A 97 5.10 -9.76 -1.52
N VAL A 98 4.01 -10.32 -0.97
CA VAL A 98 3.22 -9.64 0.07
C VAL A 98 4.08 -9.43 1.31
N LYS A 99 4.80 -10.48 1.73
CA LYS A 99 5.74 -10.41 2.85
C LYS A 99 6.79 -9.33 2.62
N ALA A 100 7.43 -9.34 1.45
CA ALA A 100 8.47 -8.36 1.11
C ALA A 100 7.99 -6.90 1.14
N VAL A 101 6.79 -6.60 0.63
CA VAL A 101 6.25 -5.23 0.74
C VAL A 101 6.06 -4.83 2.20
N VAL A 102 5.45 -5.72 2.99
CA VAL A 102 5.13 -5.42 4.40
C VAL A 102 6.40 -5.26 5.23
N ASP A 103 7.35 -6.18 5.07
CA ASP A 103 8.63 -6.17 5.77
C ASP A 103 9.39 -4.88 5.48
N SER A 104 9.54 -4.50 4.20
CA SER A 104 10.23 -3.27 3.83
C SER A 104 9.52 -1.99 4.28
N VAL A 105 8.19 -2.00 4.43
CA VAL A 105 7.44 -0.87 5.02
C VAL A 105 7.74 -0.74 6.52
N VAL A 106 7.86 -1.88 7.22
CA VAL A 106 8.21 -1.93 8.65
C VAL A 106 9.66 -1.49 8.87
N GLU A 107 10.59 -1.99 8.06
CA GLU A 107 12.00 -1.60 8.09
C GLU A 107 12.20 -0.10 7.84
N ALA A 108 11.34 0.52 7.03
CA ALA A 108 11.34 1.96 6.81
C ALA A 108 10.80 2.78 8.02
N GLY A 109 10.38 2.12 9.10
CA GLY A 109 9.92 2.76 10.34
C GLY A 109 8.42 2.93 10.48
N VAL A 110 7.62 2.36 9.58
CA VAL A 110 6.15 2.44 9.65
C VAL A 110 5.60 1.24 10.45
N LYS A 111 4.81 1.52 11.49
CA LYS A 111 4.18 0.50 12.34
C LYS A 111 2.96 -0.12 11.67
N LEU A 112 2.73 -1.41 11.91
CA LEU A 112 1.53 -2.13 11.45
C LEU A 112 0.46 -2.16 12.56
N LEU A 113 -0.80 -1.87 12.19
CA LEU A 113 -2.00 -1.86 13.04
C LEU A 113 -3.01 -2.97 12.70
#